data_AF-A0A7W1TMS8-F1
#
_entry.id   AF-A0A7W1TMS8-F1
#
_cell.length_a   1.000
_cell.length_b   1.000
_cell.length_c   1.000
_cell.angle_alpha   90.00
_cell.angle_beta   90.00
_cell.angle_gamma   90.00
#
_symmetry.space_group_name_H-M   'P 1'
#
loop_
_entity.id
_entity.type
_entity.pdbx_description
1 polymer ?
#
loop_
_entity_poly.entity_id
_entity_poly.type
_entity_poly.pdbx_seq_one_letter_code
_entity_poly.pdbx_strand_id
1 'polypeptide(L)' 'MESVTLSLIEERLEKLSPERLRVVYDFVSYLAEREQAQGELQPDAGALQTMFASEAVLGHDWNTPEEDAAWAHL' A
#
# COMPACT_ATOMS: atom_id res chain seq x y z
N MET A 1 22.70 -2.95 15.07
CA MET A 1 22.20 -3.54 13.81
C MET A 1 23.30 -3.35 12.79
N GLU A 2 23.95 -4.43 12.35
CA GLU A 2 25.00 -4.32 11.33
C GLU A 2 24.39 -3.80 10.04
N SER A 3 24.82 -2.62 9.60
CA SER A 3 24.42 -2.05 8.31
C SER A 3 25.13 -2.83 7.22
N VAL A 4 24.39 -3.67 6.49
CA VAL A 4 24.90 -4.32 5.28
C VAL A 4 25.22 -3.22 4.27
N THR A 5 26.46 -3.16 3.80
CA THR A 5 26.91 -2.18 2.80
C THR A 5 26.80 -2.76 1.38
N LEU A 6 26.62 -1.90 0.37
CA LEU A 6 26.57 -2.31 -1.04
C LEU A 6 27.78 -3.15 -1.45
N SER A 7 28.98 -2.74 -1.02
CA SER A 7 30.22 -3.46 -1.32
C SER A 7 30.24 -4.90 -0.79
N LEU A 8 29.62 -5.15 0.37
CA LEU A 8 29.52 -6.51 0.94
C LEU A 8 28.50 -7.37 0.16
N ILE A 9 27.48 -6.75 -0.42
CA ILE A 9 26.49 -7.43 -1.27
C ILE A 9 27.14 -7.82 -2.59
N GLU A 10 27.84 -6.90 -3.24
CA GLU A 10 28.55 -7.12 -4.51
C GLU A 10 29.55 -8.29 -4.38
N GLU A 11 30.38 -8.30 -3.33
CA GLU A 11 31.35 -9.37 -3.08
C GLU A 11 30.68 -10.76 -2.92
N ARG A 12 29.46 -10.80 -2.36
CA ARG A 12 28.69 -12.05 -2.22
C ARG A 12 28.00 -12.45 -3.51
N LEU A 13 27.58 -11.50 -4.34
CA LEU A 13 26.98 -11.74 -5.65
C LEU A 13 27.99 -12.32 -6.64
N GLU A 14 29.23 -11.83 -6.63
CA GLU A 14 30.30 -12.33 -7.51
C GLU A 14 30.62 -13.83 -7.30
N LYS A 15 30.38 -14.35 -6.10
CA LYS A 15 30.65 -15.76 -5.74
C LYS A 15 29.48 -16.70 -6.03
N LEU A 16 28.33 -16.17 -6.48
CA LEU A 16 27.11 -16.95 -6.72
C LEU A 16 27.05 -17.52 -8.14
N SER A 17 26.35 -18.64 -8.30
CA SER A 17 26.09 -19.21 -9.63
C SER A 17 25.07 -18.36 -10.40
N PRO A 18 25.10 -18.38 -11.75
CA PRO A 18 24.18 -17.61 -12.59
C PRO A 18 22.70 -17.88 -12.29
N GLU A 19 22.36 -19.13 -11.98
CA GLU A 19 21.00 -19.54 -11.62
C GLU A 19 20.52 -18.85 -10.33
N ARG A 20 21.41 -18.71 -9.34
CA ARG A 20 21.08 -18.04 -8.07
C ARG A 20 21.05 -16.53 -8.22
N LEU A 21 21.90 -15.97 -9.08
CA LEU A 21 21.85 -14.53 -9.41
C LEU A 21 20.49 -14.13 -9.98
N ARG A 22 19.87 -14.99 -10.81
CA ARG A 22 18.52 -14.76 -11.31
C ARG A 22 17.49 -14.67 -10.18
N VAL A 23 17.53 -15.61 -9.24
CA VAL A 23 16.63 -15.59 -8.06
C VAL A 23 16.82 -14.32 -7.22
N VAL A 24 18.06 -13.89 -7.03
CA VAL A 24 18.33 -12.65 -6.29
C VAL A 24 17.80 -11.43 -7.04
N TYR A 25 17.98 -11.37 -8.36
CA TYR A 25 17.43 -10.31 -9.19
C TYR A 25 15.90 -10.24 -9.12
N ASP A 26 15.23 -11.38 -9.23
CA ASP A 26 13.77 -11.46 -9.15
C ASP A 26 13.28 -10.98 -7.77
N PHE A 27 13.98 -11.36 -6.70
CA PHE A 27 13.65 -10.93 -5.35
C PHE A 27 13.87 -9.43 -5.12
N VAL A 28 14.98 -8.87 -5.59
CA VAL A 28 15.25 -7.42 -5.49
C VAL A 28 14.24 -6.61 -6.30
N SER A 29 13.88 -7.09 -7.50
CA SER A 29 12.85 -6.47 -8.34
C SER A 29 11.50 -6.46 -7.62
N TYR A 30 11.10 -7.58 -7.02
CA TYR A 30 9.90 -7.66 -6.21
C TYR A 30 9.91 -6.68 -5.02
N LEU A 31 11.04 -6.54 -4.32
CA LEU A 31 11.13 -5.59 -3.20
C LEU A 31 10.97 -4.14 -3.66
N ALA A 32 11.61 -3.77 -4.77
CA ALA A 32 11.51 -2.43 -5.34
C ALA A 32 10.07 -2.11 -5.78
N GLU A 33 9.42 -3.05 -6.49
CA GLU A 33 8.01 -2.92 -6.87
C GLU A 33 7.10 -2.81 -5.65
N ARG A 34 7.37 -3.60 -4.60
CA ARG A 34 6.57 -3.56 -3.37
C ARG A 34 6.74 -2.25 -2.61
N GLU A 35 7.93 -1.69 -2.52
CA GLU A 35 8.15 -0.38 -1.90
C GLU A 35 7.43 0.73 -2.66
N GLN A 36 7.43 0.69 -3.99
CA GLN A 36 6.65 1.60 -4.84
C GLN A 36 5.16 1.43 -4.60
N ALA A 37 4.66 0.18 -4.63
CA ALA A 37 3.26 -0.12 -4.36
C ALA A 37 2.83 0.30 -2.94
N GLN A 38 3.70 0.19 -1.93
CA GLN A 38 3.40 0.67 -0.57
C GLN A 38 3.40 2.21 -0.46
N GLY A 39 4.14 2.91 -1.33
CA GLY A 39 4.04 4.36 -1.47
C GLY A 39 2.73 4.78 -2.14
N GLU A 40 2.22 3.99 -3.09
CA GLU A 40 0.96 4.25 -3.80
C GLU A 40 -0.29 3.79 -3.03
N LEU A 41 -0.18 2.71 -2.25
CA LEU A 41 -1.26 2.12 -1.45
C LEU A 41 -1.42 2.74 -0.07
N GLN A 42 -0.54 3.66 0.34
CA GLN A 42 -0.84 4.53 1.48
C GLN A 42 -1.84 5.56 0.97
N PRO A 43 -3.14 5.43 1.30
CA PRO A 43 -4.04 6.51 1.02
C PRO A 43 -3.51 7.69 1.81
N ASP A 44 -3.43 8.87 1.18
CA ASP A 44 -3.10 10.09 1.91
C ASP A 44 -3.94 10.09 3.20
N ALA A 45 -3.28 10.10 4.36
CA ALA A 45 -3.96 10.04 5.64
C ALA A 45 -5.02 11.16 5.73
N GLY A 46 -4.78 12.29 5.05
CA GLY A 46 -5.76 13.36 4.88
C GLY A 46 -6.99 12.97 4.05
N ALA A 47 -6.83 12.19 2.99
CA ALA A 47 -7.94 11.71 2.16
C ALA A 47 -8.83 10.71 2.92
N LEU A 48 -8.24 9.78 3.68
CA LEU A 48 -9.01 8.87 4.55
C LEU A 48 -9.75 9.64 5.65
N GLN A 49 -9.06 10.58 6.31
CA GLN A 49 -9.66 11.40 7.36
C GLN A 49 -10.84 12.22 6.82
N THR A 50 -10.69 12.77 5.61
CA THR A 50 -11.74 13.54 4.92
C THR A 50 -12.92 12.66 4.53
N MET A 51 -12.66 11.44 4.04
CA MET A 51 -13.69 10.46 3.71
C MET A 51 -14.53 10.11 4.94
N PHE A 52 -13.90 9.75 6.07
CA PHE A 52 -14.61 9.42 7.31
C PHE A 52 -15.36 10.62 7.91
N ALA A 53 -14.78 11.82 7.83
CA ALA A 53 -15.47 13.04 8.27
C ALA A 53 -16.72 13.32 7.42
N SER A 54 -16.63 13.08 6.11
CA SER A 54 -17.74 13.26 5.18
C SER A 54 -18.85 12.24 5.44
N GLU A 55 -18.52 10.98 5.74
CA GLU A 55 -19.49 9.94 6.11
C GLU A 55 -20.30 10.35 7.35
N ALA A 56 -19.64 10.86 8.39
CA ALA A 56 -20.30 11.30 9.61
C ALA A 56 -21.27 12.48 9.36
N VAL A 57 -20.93 13.39 8.44
CA VAL A 57 -21.78 14.53 8.06
C VAL A 57 -22.95 14.08 7.19
N LEU A 58 -22.71 13.27 6.16
CA LEU A 58 -23.76 12.80 5.26
C LEU A 58 -24.77 11.89 5.98
N GLY A 59 -24.29 11.07 6.91
CA GLY A 59 -25.15 10.18 7.69
C GLY A 59 -26.11 10.91 8.62
N HIS A 60 -25.84 12.16 9.00
CA HIS A 60 -26.77 12.95 9.81
C HIS A 60 -28.07 13.26 9.07
N ASP A 61 -27.97 13.59 7.78
CA ASP A 61 -29.12 14.00 6.97
C ASP A 61 -29.79 12.81 6.27
N TRP A 62 -29.05 11.72 6.00
CA TRP A 62 -29.57 10.54 5.30
C TRP A 62 -30.09 9.42 6.19
N ASN A 63 -29.60 9.25 7.42
CA ASN A 63 -30.07 8.18 8.32
C ASN A 63 -31.31 8.61 9.11
N THR A 64 -32.30 9.18 8.42
CA THR A 64 -33.59 9.53 9.00
C THR A 64 -34.66 8.52 8.56
N PRO A 65 -35.62 8.16 9.43
CA PRO A 65 -36.71 7.25 9.06
C PRO A 65 -37.53 7.75 7.85
N GLU A 66 -37.62 9.06 7.68
CA GLU A 66 -38.30 9.72 6.57
C GLU A 66 -37.59 9.46 5.24
N GLU A 67 -36.27 9.58 5.22
CA GLU A 67 -35.45 9.23 4.06
C GLU A 67 -35.55 7.72 3.78
N ASP A 68 -35.34 6.86 4.78
CA ASP A 68 -35.45 5.40 4.60
C ASP A 68 -36.78 4.98 3.96
N ALA A 69 -37.89 5.61 4.36
CA ALA A 69 -39.21 5.38 3.77
C ALA A 69 -39.30 5.90 2.32
N ALA A 70 -38.68 7.04 2.00
CA ALA A 70 -38.62 7.56 0.64
C ALA A 70 -37.79 6.66 -0.29
N TRP A 71 -36.65 6.16 0.19
CA TRP A 71 -35.78 5.23 -0.54
C TRP A 71 -36.43 3.86 -0.76
N ALA A 72 -37.27 3.39 0.18
CA ALA A 72 -38.01 2.13 0.04
C ALA A 72 -39.05 2.11 -1.10
N HIS A 73 -39.34 3.27 -1.69
CA HIS A 73 -40.36 3.45 -2.73
C HIS A 73 -39.79 3.89 -4.10
N LEU A 74 -38.45 3.87 -4.26
CA LEU A 74 -37.74 4.10 -5.52
C LEU A 74 -37.33 2.77 -6.18
#